data_AF-A0A939GJN7-F1
#
_entry.id   AF-A0A939GJN7-F1
#
_cell.length_a   1.000
_cell.length_b   1.000
_cell.length_c   1.000
_cell.angle_alpha   90.00
_cell.angle_beta   90.00
_cell.angle_gamma   90.00
#
_symmetry.space_group_name_H-M   'P 1'
#
loop_
_entity.id
_entity.type
_entity.pdbx_description
1 polymer ?
#
loop_
_entity_poly.entity_id
_entity_poly.type
_entity_poly.pdbx_seq_one_letter_code
_entity_poly.pdbx_strand_id
1 'polypeptide(L)' 'MWYFILKQDDLRPEPYRALQKQASLTEVEPFNEPFDNLVVFTVENYATFVDTLDLEGLRYDVVNDRPTRDDLLDQLRSA' A
#
# COMPACT_ATOMS: atom_id res chain seq x y z
N MET A 1 11.50 0.44 -9.16
CA MET A 1 10.05 0.36 -8.88
C MET A 1 9.90 0.26 -7.38
N TRP A 2 8.98 1.00 -6.78
CA TRP A 2 8.71 0.94 -5.35
C TRP A 2 7.34 0.32 -5.13
N TYR A 3 7.22 -0.49 -4.08
CA TYR A 3 5.96 -1.11 -3.71
C TYR A 3 5.55 -0.56 -2.34
N PHE A 4 4.48 0.22 -2.32
CA PHE A 4 3.91 0.78 -1.11
C PHE A 4 2.75 -0.10 -0.67
N ILE A 5 2.79 -0.55 0.58
CA ILE A 5 1.84 -1.50 1.15
C ILE A 5 1.08 -0.77 2.25
N LEU A 6 -0.24 -0.71 2.13
CA LEU A 6 -1.12 -0.02 3.05
C LEU A 6 -2.26 -0.94 3.47
N LYS A 7 -2.77 -0.77 4.68
CA LYS A 7 -4.04 -1.39 5.07
C LYS A 7 -5.18 -0.76 4.29
N GLN A 8 -6.08 -1.59 3.76
CA GLN A 8 -7.23 -1.10 3.01
C GLN A 8 -8.13 -0.21 3.87
N ASP A 9 -8.28 -0.52 5.15
CA ASP A 9 -9.16 0.22 6.07
C ASP A 9 -8.66 1.62 6.42
N ASP A 10 -7.35 1.88 6.28
CA ASP A 10 -6.77 3.21 6.46
C ASP A 10 -7.04 4.12 5.25
N LEU A 11 -7.44 3.56 4.11
CA LEU A 11 -7.60 4.27 2.84
C LEU A 11 -9.01 4.84 2.68
N ARG A 12 -9.14 6.13 2.99
CA ARG A 12 -10.35 6.90 2.65
C ARG A 12 -10.52 7.01 1.12
N PRO A 13 -11.77 7.13 0.60
CA PRO A 13 -12.03 7.11 -0.84
C PRO A 13 -11.29 8.17 -1.66
N GLU A 14 -11.11 9.37 -1.11
CA GLU A 14 -10.44 10.49 -1.80
C GLU A 14 -8.92 10.29 -1.90
N PRO A 15 -8.18 10.08 -0.78
CA PRO A 15 -6.76 9.72 -0.82
C PRO A 15 -6.48 8.50 -1.69
N TYR A 16 -7.32 7.46 -1.59
CA TYR A 16 -7.15 6.26 -2.37
C TYR A 16 -7.14 6.54 -3.88
N ARG A 17 -8.11 7.33 -4.36
CA ARG A 17 -8.18 7.73 -5.78
C ARG A 17 -7.01 8.61 -6.21
N ALA A 18 -6.50 9.46 -5.31
CA ALA A 18 -5.34 10.29 -5.60
C ALA A 18 -4.08 9.42 -5.78
N LEU A 19 -3.86 8.46 -4.88
CA LEU A 19 -2.74 7.53 -4.94
C LEU A 19 -2.83 6.62 -6.18
N GLN A 20 -4.02 6.11 -6.51
CA GLN A 20 -4.23 5.29 -7.72
C GLN A 20 -3.83 6.01 -9.02
N LYS A 21 -3.99 7.33 -9.10
CA LYS A 21 -3.59 8.11 -10.28
C LYS A 21 -2.07 8.28 -10.41
N GLN A 22 -1.34 8.16 -9.31
CA GLN A 22 0.11 8.30 -9.26
C GLN A 22 0.84 6.96 -9.41
N ALA A 23 0.20 5.87 -8.97
CA ALA A 23 0.72 4.53 -9.12
C ALA A 23 0.56 4.03 -10.56
N SER A 24 1.53 3.24 -11.03
CA SER A 24 1.44 2.56 -12.32
C SER A 24 0.51 1.35 -12.26
N LEU A 25 0.39 0.74 -11.07
CA LEU A 25 -0.47 -0.40 -10.80
C LEU A 25 -0.94 -0.33 -9.34
N THR A 26 -2.19 -0.71 -9.10
CA THR A 26 -2.76 -0.86 -7.77
C THR A 26 -3.41 -2.23 -7.66
N GLU A 27 -3.01 -2.99 -6.66
CA GLU A 27 -3.52 -4.34 -6.39
C GLU A 27 -4.10 -4.36 -4.98
N VAL A 28 -5.18 -5.12 -4.80
CA VAL A 28 -5.75 -5.40 -3.47
C VAL A 28 -5.50 -6.88 -3.21
N GLU A 29 -4.80 -7.18 -2.12
CA GLU A 29 -4.59 -8.54 -1.64
C GLU A 29 -5.60 -8.81 -0.52
N PRO A 30 -6.63 -9.65 -0.79
CA PRO A 30 -7.63 -9.99 0.20
C PRO A 30 -7.10 -11.05 1.18
N PHE A 31 -7.30 -10.79 2.46
CA PHE A 31 -7.10 -11.75 3.53
C PHE A 31 -8.42 -12.06 4.23
N ASN A 32 -8.49 -13.21 4.91
CA ASN A 32 -9.63 -13.56 5.75
C ASN A 32 -9.36 -13.08 7.18
N GLU A 33 -10.45 -12.92 7.96
CA GLU A 33 -10.35 -12.66 9.39
C GLU A 33 -9.37 -13.64 10.07
N PRO A 34 -8.48 -13.14 10.95
CA PRO A 34 -8.48 -11.82 11.59
C PRO A 34 -7.67 -10.74 10.86
N PHE A 35 -7.20 -10.99 9.64
CA PHE A 35 -6.25 -10.12 8.95
C PHE A 35 -6.94 -9.08 8.05
N ASP A 36 -6.49 -7.83 8.12
CA ASP A 36 -6.94 -6.76 7.24
C ASP A 36 -6.49 -7.01 5.80
N ASN A 37 -7.30 -6.59 4.83
CA ASN A 37 -6.86 -6.55 3.44
C ASN A 37 -5.74 -5.54 3.27
N LEU A 38 -4.80 -5.85 2.36
CA LEU A 38 -3.72 -4.95 2.00
C LEU A 38 -3.90 -4.41 0.59
N VAL A 39 -3.45 -3.18 0.39
CA VAL A 39 -3.38 -2.52 -0.91
C VAL A 39 -1.92 -2.30 -1.25
N VAL A 40 -1.51 -2.75 -2.43
CA VAL A 40 -0.15 -2.61 -2.93
C VAL A 40 -0.16 -1.65 -4.12
N PHE A 41 0.56 -0.55 -3.99
CA PHE A 41 0.79 0.40 -5.07
C PHE A 41 2.18 0.17 -5.65
N THR A 42 2.23 -0.05 -6.95
CA THR A 42 3.49 -0.05 -7.69
C THR A 42 3.74 1.37 -8.20
N VAL A 43 4.88 1.95 -7.84
CA VAL A 43 5.20 3.37 -8.03
C VAL A 43 6.58 3.54 -8.66
N GLU A 44 6.67 4.36 -9.70
CA GLU A 44 7.94 4.73 -10.31
C GLU A 44 8.55 5.96 -9.63
N ASN A 45 7.74 7.00 -9.41
CA ASN A 45 8.17 8.24 -8.78
C ASN A 45 7.90 8.22 -7.26
N TYR A 46 8.91 7.81 -6.51
CA TYR A 46 8.87 7.68 -5.04
C TYR A 46 8.48 9.00 -4.34
N ALA A 47 9.14 10.11 -4.68
CA ALA A 47 9.05 11.35 -3.90
C ALA A 47 7.63 11.91 -3.89
N THR A 48 7.01 12.04 -5.06
CA THR A 48 5.63 12.58 -5.16
C THR A 48 4.59 11.70 -4.46
N PHE A 49 4.82 10.38 -4.47
CA PHE A 49 3.93 9.44 -3.81
C PHE A 49 4.04 9.55 -2.28
N VAL A 50 5.27 9.61 -1.75
CA VAL A 50 5.53 9.82 -0.33
C VAL A 50 4.96 11.15 0.16
N ASP A 51 5.16 12.24 -0.58
CA ASP A 51 4.59 13.55 -0.22
C ASP A 51 3.06 13.46 -0.06
N THR A 52 2.39 12.69 -0.92
CA THR A 52 0.93 12.49 -0.84
C THR A 52 0.53 11.65 0.37
N LEU A 53 1.28 10.59 0.67
CA LEU A 53 1.05 9.73 1.84
C LEU A 53 1.23 10.50 3.15
N ASP A 54 2.29 11.31 3.24
CA ASP A 54 2.63 12.10 4.41
C ASP A 54 1.61 13.23 4.66
N LEU A 55 1.15 13.90 3.60
CA LEU A 55 0.09 14.92 3.70
C LEU A 55 -1.22 14.34 4.24
N GLU A 56 -1.54 13.09 3.88
CA GLU A 56 -2.75 12.39 4.34
C GLU A 56 -2.56 11.67 5.69
N GLY A 57 -1.32 11.60 6.20
CA GLY A 57 -0.99 10.92 7.45
C GLY A 57 -1.19 9.40 7.38
N LEU A 58 -1.03 8.81 6.19
CA LEU A 58 -1.24 7.37 5.97
C LEU A 58 -0.03 6.56 6.43
N ARG A 59 -0.30 5.43 7.10
CA ARG A 59 0.75 4.45 7.43
C ARG A 59 0.99 3.56 6.23
N TYR A 60 2.27 3.29 5.96
CA TYR A 60 2.67 2.44 4.85
C TYR A 60 3.97 1.72 5.17
N ASP A 61 4.13 0.54 4.58
CA ASP A 61 5.42 -0.11 4.42
C ASP A 61 5.90 0.07 2.99
N VAL A 62 7.22 0.10 2.79
CA VAL A 62 7.81 0.25 1.46
C VAL A 62 8.91 -0.77 1.22
N VAL A 63 8.84 -1.44 0.08
CA VAL A 63 9.82 -2.44 -0.35
C VAL A 63 10.27 -2.18 -1.80
N ASN A 64 11.46 -2.68 -2.13
CA ASN A 64 12.10 -2.48 -3.44
C ASN A 64 11.76 -3.60 -4.45
N ASP A 65 11.36 -4.77 -3.94
CA ASP A 65 11.00 -5.94 -4.73
C ASP A 65 9.50 -6.20 -4.61
N ARG A 66 8.89 -6.80 -5.64
CA ARG A 66 7.46 -7.11 -5.61
C ARG A 66 7.18 -8.09 -4.47
N PRO A 67 6.36 -7.70 -3.47
CA PRO A 67 6.06 -8.59 -2.36
C PRO A 67 5.22 -9.77 -2.84
N THR A 68 5.51 -10.95 -2.32
CA THR A 68 4.65 -12.12 -2.49
C THR A 68 3.52 -12.10 -1.47
N ARG A 69 2.52 -12.95 -1.68
CA ARG A 69 1.42 -13.11 -0.72
C ARG A 69 1.90 -13.53 0.66
N ASP A 70 2.91 -14.39 0.74
CA ASP A 70 3.48 -14.84 2.01
C ASP A 70 4.21 -13.69 2.73
N ASP A 71 4.94 -12.84 1.98
CA ASP A 71 5.59 -11.65 2.55
C ASP A 71 4.55 -10.67 3.14
N LEU A 72 3.45 -10.44 2.42
CA LEU A 72 2.34 -9.59 2.86
C LEU A 72 1.67 -10.15 4.11
N LEU A 73 1.47 -11.47 4.17
CA LEU A 73 0.89 -12.14 5.33
C LEU A 73 1.82 -12.06 6.55
N ASP A 74 3.12 -12.19 6.36
CA ASP A 74 4.10 -12.09 7.45
C ASP A 74 4.22 -10.66 7.99
N GLN A 75 4.03 -9.63 7.16
CA GLN A 75 3.89 -8.24 7.64
C GLN A 75 2.71 -8.09 8.60
N LEU A 76 1.54 -8.65 8.25
CA LEU A 76 0.35 -8.58 9.10
C LEU A 76 0.51 -9.36 10.42
N ARG A 77 1.37 -10.39 10.45
CA ARG A 77 1.66 -11.17 11.65
C ARG A 77 2.67 -10.51 12.59
N SER A 78 3.50 -9.62 12.05
CA SER A 78 4.58 -8.96 12.77
C SER A 78 4.26 -7.52 13.20
N ALA A 79 3.18 -6.94 12.65
CA ALA A 79 2.60 -5.64 13.02
C ALA A 79 1.75 -5.71 14.30
#